data_AF-A0A536FKN9-F1
#
_entry.id   AF-A0A536FKN9-F1
#
_cell.length_a   1.000
_cell.length_b   1.000
_cell.length_c   1.000
_cell.angle_alpha   90.00
_cell.angle_beta   90.00
_cell.angle_gamma   90.00
#
_symmetry.space_group_name_H-M   'P 1'
#
loop_
_entity.id
_entity.type
_entity.pdbx_description
1 polymer ?
#
loop_
_entity_poly.entity_id
_entity_poly.type
_entity_poly.pdbx_seq_one_letter_code
_entity_poly.pdbx_strand_id
1 'polypeptide(L)'
;MRRTAIVPAIVLGLSSFASAAPAQATGGVPGLDTCGQFPDVQICSGEVTSWDGSPLDVDLTLPKSGVGDRHPLIVMLHGFGNNKHEWESTTDEGDNADKWRWNNHWFAEHGFYVLTYTARGFLDLGRDSKRTDQPDTPAGHSPCSLPPDEPGSYCQPFGTIHLKSRDYEIKDTQWLAAEVAKAFPDVDTNAVAVTGGSYGGGESWMQASQPVWDAFSATHPELPVLHLQVAVPKYPWTDLGYSLAPNGHKGPFDGTIYSSSSGSPTSDTGDGNPVGVIKDSYATGFFFQGLAQGFFETTPENLPGWFNDAVVVGDPYDAGSAGTDRPVYIKELRRGLTELRGAFYQDEFWAPQVAKREVAIFSVSGWTDDLFPPVEAFRQFKYLKSLDRLWP
;
A
#
# COMPACT_ATOMS: atom_id res chain seq x y z
N MET A 1 -50.59 68.73 33.84
CA MET A 1 -50.04 67.36 33.88
C MET A 1 -50.20 66.76 32.49
N ARG A 2 -49.15 66.82 31.67
CA ARG A 2 -49.13 66.33 30.28
C ARG A 2 -48.69 64.86 30.29
N ARG A 3 -49.50 63.96 29.74
CA ARG A 3 -49.16 62.55 29.52
C ARG A 3 -48.55 62.40 28.12
N THR A 4 -47.26 62.10 28.07
CA THR A 4 -46.50 61.76 26.86
C THR A 4 -46.61 60.25 26.60
N ALA A 5 -46.99 59.89 25.37
CA ALA A 5 -47.02 58.53 24.88
C ALA A 5 -45.62 58.05 24.49
N ILE A 6 -45.28 56.82 24.85
CA ILE A 6 -44.02 56.15 24.50
C ILE A 6 -44.30 55.21 23.32
N VAL A 7 -43.59 55.41 22.21
CA VAL A 7 -43.56 54.52 21.04
C VAL A 7 -42.26 53.71 21.11
N PRO A 8 -42.28 52.36 21.02
CA PRO A 8 -41.06 51.58 20.98
C PRO A 8 -40.48 51.56 19.56
N ALA A 9 -39.19 51.88 19.44
CA ALA A 9 -38.43 51.77 18.21
C ALA A 9 -38.01 50.31 17.98
N ILE A 10 -38.46 49.73 16.85
CA ILE A 10 -38.01 48.42 16.38
C ILE A 10 -36.71 48.64 15.59
N VAL A 11 -35.60 48.13 16.11
CA VAL A 11 -34.31 48.08 15.41
C VAL A 11 -34.29 46.80 14.57
N LEU A 12 -34.41 46.95 13.25
CA LEU A 12 -34.17 45.88 12.28
C LEU A 12 -32.65 45.72 12.11
N GLY A 13 -32.09 44.68 12.72
CA GLY A 13 -30.71 44.26 12.47
C GLY A 13 -30.61 43.55 11.12
N LEU A 14 -29.87 44.14 10.18
CA LEU A 14 -29.43 43.49 8.95
C LEU A 14 -28.36 42.45 9.31
N SER A 15 -28.75 41.18 9.38
CA SER A 15 -27.82 40.06 9.46
C SER A 15 -27.23 39.79 8.08
N SER A 16 -25.99 40.23 7.87
CA SER A 16 -25.17 39.87 6.72
C SER A 16 -24.88 38.37 6.76
N PHE A 17 -25.46 37.61 5.84
CA PHE A 17 -25.01 36.25 5.55
C PHE A 17 -23.67 36.33 4.85
N ALA A 18 -22.58 36.24 5.63
CA ALA A 18 -21.28 35.94 5.07
C ALA A 18 -21.31 34.49 4.60
N SER A 19 -21.28 34.27 3.28
CA SER A 19 -20.94 32.97 2.72
C SER A 19 -19.58 32.56 3.28
N ALA A 20 -19.56 31.54 4.13
CA ALA A 20 -18.31 30.92 4.53
C ALA A 20 -17.69 30.33 3.26
N ALA A 21 -16.63 30.98 2.78
CA ALA A 21 -15.74 30.32 1.83
C ALA A 21 -15.23 29.04 2.50
N PRO A 22 -15.10 27.91 1.77
CA PRO A 22 -14.45 26.74 2.32
C PRO A 22 -13.07 27.17 2.84
N ALA A 23 -12.71 26.68 4.02
CA ALA A 23 -11.38 26.89 4.56
C ALA A 23 -10.38 26.43 3.50
N GLN A 24 -9.68 27.38 2.90
CA GLN A 24 -8.59 27.07 1.96
C GLN A 24 -7.62 26.15 2.70
N ALA A 25 -7.28 25.02 2.05
CA ALA A 25 -6.25 24.10 2.48
C ALA A 25 -5.05 24.88 3.04
N THR A 26 -4.72 24.64 4.31
CA THR A 26 -3.61 25.29 4.99
C THR A 26 -2.31 24.60 4.58
N GLY A 27 -1.85 24.86 3.35
CA GLY A 27 -0.65 24.26 2.76
C GLY A 27 -0.91 22.88 2.15
N GLY A 28 -0.40 22.65 0.94
CA GLY A 28 -0.40 21.30 0.34
C GLY A 28 0.50 20.35 1.12
N VAL A 29 0.52 19.07 0.73
CA VAL A 29 1.49 18.11 1.25
C VAL A 29 2.90 18.61 0.89
N PRO A 30 3.83 18.75 1.86
CA PRO A 30 5.19 19.19 1.56
C PRO A 30 5.84 18.32 0.48
N GLY A 31 6.31 18.96 -0.59
CA GLY A 31 6.95 18.29 -1.73
C GLY A 31 6.00 17.94 -2.89
N LEU A 32 4.68 18.02 -2.71
CA LEU A 32 3.70 17.97 -3.82
C LEU A 32 3.51 19.36 -4.43
N ASP A 33 4.55 19.85 -5.09
CA ASP A 33 4.63 21.24 -5.53
C ASP A 33 4.06 21.48 -6.95
N THR A 34 3.79 20.42 -7.71
CA THR A 34 3.34 20.53 -9.11
C THR A 34 1.91 20.03 -9.27
N CYS A 35 0.93 20.95 -9.21
CA CYS A 35 -0.47 20.63 -9.47
C CYS A 35 -0.88 20.98 -10.91
N GLY A 36 -1.38 19.99 -11.65
CA GLY A 36 -1.89 20.12 -13.01
C GLY A 36 -3.34 19.65 -13.15
N GLN A 37 -4.01 20.11 -14.20
CA GLN A 37 -5.33 19.63 -14.61
C GLN A 37 -5.14 18.56 -15.69
N PHE A 38 -5.77 17.40 -15.50
CA PHE A 38 -5.69 16.26 -16.40
C PHE A 38 -7.09 15.69 -16.62
N PRO A 39 -7.51 15.66 -17.89
CA PRO A 39 -8.76 16.29 -18.37
C PRO A 39 -9.55 17.14 -17.36
N ASP A 40 -10.27 16.50 -16.44
CA ASP A 40 -11.17 17.15 -15.48
C ASP A 40 -10.94 16.67 -14.04
N VAL A 41 -9.82 16.02 -13.77
CA VAL A 41 -9.27 15.81 -12.42
C VAL A 41 -8.02 16.67 -12.22
N GLN A 42 -7.83 17.13 -10.98
CA GLN A 42 -6.60 17.80 -10.57
C GLN A 42 -5.66 16.79 -9.94
N ILE A 43 -4.42 16.73 -10.42
CA ILE A 43 -3.38 15.86 -9.85
C ILE A 43 -2.22 16.74 -9.39
N CYS A 44 -1.82 16.57 -8.13
CA CYS A 44 -0.64 17.19 -7.55
C CYS A 44 0.47 16.15 -7.43
N SER A 45 1.60 16.44 -8.07
CA SER A 45 2.73 15.53 -8.23
C SER A 45 3.99 16.12 -7.58
N GLY A 46 4.85 15.24 -7.09
CA GLY A 46 6.17 15.62 -6.61
C GLY A 46 6.83 14.54 -5.77
N GLU A 47 7.76 14.96 -4.93
CA GLU A 47 8.51 14.07 -4.05
C GLU A 47 8.20 14.38 -2.59
N VAL A 48 7.71 13.37 -1.87
CA VAL A 48 7.45 13.47 -0.43
C VAL A 48 8.48 12.64 0.31
N THR A 49 9.16 13.26 1.27
CA THR A 49 10.08 12.54 2.15
C THR A 49 9.28 11.69 3.14
N SER A 50 9.58 10.39 3.18
CA SER A 50 8.99 9.44 4.13
C SER A 50 9.59 9.58 5.53
N TRP A 51 9.02 8.83 6.48
CA TRP A 51 9.35 8.85 7.90
C TRP A 51 10.84 8.59 8.24
N ASP A 52 11.57 7.87 7.40
CA ASP A 52 13.00 7.56 7.56
C ASP A 52 13.92 8.38 6.64
N GLY A 53 13.37 9.34 5.91
CA GLY A 53 14.10 10.15 4.94
C GLY A 53 14.09 9.60 3.51
N SER A 54 13.43 8.47 3.24
CA SER A 54 13.30 7.94 1.88
C SER A 54 12.49 8.89 1.00
N PRO A 55 12.97 9.26 -0.21
CA PRO A 55 12.17 10.03 -1.15
C PRO A 55 11.12 9.13 -1.80
N LEU A 56 9.87 9.58 -1.82
CA LEU A 56 8.76 8.91 -2.49
C LEU A 56 8.22 9.82 -3.59
N ASP A 57 8.25 9.34 -4.82
CA ASP A 57 7.58 9.94 -5.98
C ASP A 57 6.07 9.66 -5.91
N VAL A 58 5.29 10.73 -5.77
CA VAL A 58 3.90 10.68 -5.33
C VAL A 58 3.02 11.53 -6.26
N ASP A 59 1.84 10.99 -6.56
CA ASP A 59 0.73 11.68 -7.17
C ASP A 59 -0.49 11.64 -6.23
N LEU A 60 -1.12 12.80 -6.05
CA LEU A 60 -2.37 12.95 -5.34
C LEU A 60 -3.43 13.48 -6.30
N THR A 61 -4.39 12.63 -6.67
CA THR A 61 -5.58 13.05 -7.41
C THR A 61 -6.61 13.58 -6.42
N LEU A 62 -7.05 14.82 -6.63
CA LEU A 62 -8.05 15.47 -5.78
C LEU A 62 -9.47 15.03 -6.17
N PRO A 63 -10.42 15.00 -5.22
CA PRO A 63 -11.83 14.82 -5.52
C PRO A 63 -12.32 15.83 -6.56
N LYS A 64 -13.21 15.42 -7.46
CA LYS A 64 -13.85 16.38 -8.37
C LYS A 64 -14.66 17.41 -7.59
N SER A 65 -14.70 18.63 -8.10
CA SER A 65 -15.44 19.72 -7.46
C SER A 65 -16.94 19.41 -7.39
N GLY A 66 -17.57 19.71 -6.26
CA GLY A 66 -19.02 19.54 -6.07
C GLY A 66 -19.46 18.16 -5.57
N VAL A 67 -18.51 17.30 -5.18
CA VAL A 67 -18.78 15.93 -4.71
C VAL A 67 -18.62 15.82 -3.18
N GLY A 68 -19.52 16.47 -2.43
CA GLY A 68 -19.52 16.44 -0.96
C GLY A 68 -18.52 17.40 -0.29
N ASP A 69 -18.56 17.47 1.03
CA ASP A 69 -17.71 18.35 1.87
C ASP A 69 -16.73 17.54 2.77
N ARG A 70 -16.78 16.22 2.67
CA ARG A 70 -15.96 15.25 3.40
C ARG A 70 -15.63 14.12 2.45
N HIS A 71 -14.35 13.80 2.34
CA HIS A 71 -13.86 12.94 1.26
C HIS A 71 -13.15 11.71 1.82
N PRO A 72 -13.51 10.50 1.38
CA PRO A 72 -12.70 9.32 1.67
C PRO A 72 -11.32 9.40 1.00
N LEU A 73 -10.36 8.64 1.53
CA LEU A 73 -9.04 8.46 0.94
C LEU A 73 -8.89 7.02 0.44
N ILE A 74 -8.41 6.84 -0.78
CA ILE A 74 -7.98 5.53 -1.28
C ILE A 74 -6.53 5.58 -1.72
N VAL A 75 -5.74 4.59 -1.30
CA VAL A 75 -4.36 4.38 -1.78
C VAL A 75 -4.37 3.27 -2.82
N MET A 76 -3.82 3.55 -4.00
CA MET A 76 -3.74 2.59 -5.12
C MET A 76 -2.28 2.22 -5.42
N LEU A 77 -1.91 0.97 -5.11
CA LEU A 77 -0.54 0.51 -5.03
C LEU A 77 -0.12 -0.31 -6.26
N HIS A 78 1.03 0.04 -6.85
CA HIS A 78 1.53 -0.58 -8.07
C HIS A 78 2.14 -1.99 -7.85
N GLY A 79 2.17 -2.78 -8.92
CA GLY A 79 2.80 -4.09 -9.06
C GLY A 79 4.33 -4.01 -9.14
N PHE A 80 5.02 -5.15 -8.99
CA PHE A 80 6.47 -5.18 -8.87
C PHE A 80 7.14 -4.62 -10.14
N GLY A 81 8.02 -3.63 -9.98
CA GLY A 81 8.72 -2.97 -11.08
C GLY A 81 7.88 -2.03 -11.93
N ASN A 82 6.67 -1.71 -11.49
CA ASN A 82 5.88 -0.62 -12.03
C ASN A 82 6.08 0.66 -11.20
N ASN A 83 5.31 1.71 -11.48
CA ASN A 83 5.37 3.03 -10.82
C ASN A 83 3.97 3.57 -10.49
N LYS A 84 3.90 4.78 -9.95
CA LYS A 84 2.66 5.47 -9.55
C LYS A 84 1.57 5.48 -10.64
N HIS A 85 1.97 5.53 -11.91
CA HIS A 85 1.03 5.61 -13.03
C HIS A 85 0.17 4.37 -13.24
N GLU A 86 0.48 3.23 -12.59
CA GLU A 86 -0.24 1.99 -12.82
C GLU A 86 -1.76 2.15 -12.71
N TRP A 87 -2.26 2.83 -11.68
CA TRP A 87 -3.69 2.98 -11.45
C TRP A 87 -4.23 4.34 -11.91
N GLU A 88 -3.44 5.08 -12.67
CA GLU A 88 -3.81 6.40 -13.14
C GLU A 88 -4.46 6.33 -14.52
N SER A 89 -5.49 7.14 -14.72
CA SER A 89 -6.15 7.33 -15.98
C SER A 89 -6.73 8.74 -16.08
N THR A 90 -6.97 9.16 -17.31
CA THR A 90 -7.65 10.38 -17.69
C THR A 90 -9.13 10.14 -18.02
N THR A 91 -9.60 8.89 -17.85
CA THR A 91 -10.96 8.45 -18.12
C THR A 91 -11.39 7.36 -17.13
N ASP A 92 -12.69 7.15 -16.98
CA ASP A 92 -13.24 6.05 -16.18
C ASP A 92 -12.89 4.68 -16.77
N GLU A 93 -12.82 4.56 -18.09
CA GLU A 93 -12.61 3.28 -18.76
C GLU A 93 -11.20 2.71 -18.57
N GLY A 94 -10.19 3.54 -18.29
CA GLY A 94 -8.82 3.08 -18.11
C GLY A 94 -8.26 2.35 -19.34
N ASP A 95 -7.73 1.13 -19.14
CA ASP A 95 -7.31 0.22 -20.22
C ASP A 95 -8.47 -0.56 -20.86
N ASN A 96 -9.72 -0.32 -20.43
CA ASN A 96 -10.87 -1.16 -20.77
C ASN A 96 -10.65 -2.64 -20.33
N ALA A 97 -9.88 -2.85 -19.27
CA ALA A 97 -9.60 -4.14 -18.66
C ALA A 97 -9.56 -4.00 -17.13
N ASP A 98 -8.43 -4.31 -16.51
CA ASP A 98 -8.29 -4.38 -15.05
C ASP A 98 -8.43 -3.03 -14.33
N LYS A 99 -8.38 -1.92 -15.08
CA LYS A 99 -8.55 -0.55 -14.58
C LYS A 99 -9.86 0.09 -15.01
N TRP A 100 -10.74 -0.66 -15.66
CA TRP A 100 -12.07 -0.19 -16.01
C TRP A 100 -12.86 0.12 -14.75
N ARG A 101 -13.14 1.41 -14.52
CA ARG A 101 -13.77 1.95 -13.30
C ARG A 101 -13.04 1.53 -12.01
N TRP A 102 -11.73 1.36 -12.12
CA TRP A 102 -10.83 1.04 -11.02
C TRP A 102 -9.50 1.76 -11.20
N ASN A 103 -9.58 3.09 -11.24
CA ASN A 103 -8.46 4.00 -11.45
C ASN A 103 -8.73 5.33 -10.71
N ASN A 104 -7.70 6.16 -10.59
CA ASN A 104 -7.77 7.43 -9.87
C ASN A 104 -8.90 8.36 -10.35
N HIS A 105 -9.14 8.44 -11.66
CA HIS A 105 -10.18 9.29 -12.23
C HIS A 105 -11.56 8.86 -11.74
N TRP A 106 -11.91 7.57 -11.86
CA TRP A 106 -13.20 7.06 -11.41
C TRP A 106 -13.42 7.33 -9.91
N PHE A 107 -12.41 7.09 -9.07
CA PHE A 107 -12.53 7.36 -7.63
C PHE A 107 -12.65 8.86 -7.32
N ALA A 108 -11.91 9.72 -8.03
CA ALA A 108 -12.03 11.17 -7.90
C ALA A 108 -13.43 11.69 -8.30
N GLU A 109 -14.07 11.12 -9.33
CA GLU A 109 -15.47 11.42 -9.67
C GLU A 109 -16.44 11.07 -8.54
N HIS A 110 -16.11 10.06 -7.75
CA HIS A 110 -16.91 9.58 -6.61
C HIS A 110 -16.49 10.23 -5.29
N GLY A 111 -15.71 11.31 -5.36
CA GLY A 111 -15.39 12.16 -4.21
C GLY A 111 -14.20 11.66 -3.39
N PHE A 112 -13.38 10.74 -3.89
CA PHE A 112 -12.20 10.27 -3.18
C PHE A 112 -10.99 11.17 -3.46
N TYR A 113 -10.15 11.36 -2.43
CA TYR A 113 -8.73 11.58 -2.66
C TYR A 113 -8.11 10.25 -3.08
N VAL A 114 -7.30 10.26 -4.13
CA VAL A 114 -6.59 9.06 -4.60
C VAL A 114 -5.10 9.30 -4.51
N LEU A 115 -4.44 8.52 -3.66
CA LEU A 115 -3.00 8.52 -3.49
C LEU A 115 -2.38 7.38 -4.31
N THR A 116 -1.53 7.74 -5.26
CA THR A 116 -0.66 6.84 -6.02
C THR A 116 0.79 7.24 -5.77
N TYR A 117 1.69 6.28 -5.66
CA TYR A 117 3.10 6.58 -5.48
C TYR A 117 3.96 5.43 -5.99
N THR A 118 5.17 5.75 -6.43
CA THR A 118 6.19 4.77 -6.78
C THR A 118 6.81 4.28 -5.47
N ALA A 119 6.79 2.99 -5.18
CA ALA A 119 7.33 2.45 -3.94
C ALA A 119 8.84 2.68 -3.87
N ARG A 120 9.37 2.87 -2.65
CA ARG A 120 10.81 3.04 -2.42
C ARG A 120 11.64 1.99 -3.16
N GLY A 121 12.79 2.43 -3.65
CA GLY A 121 13.72 1.61 -4.40
C GLY A 121 13.36 1.39 -5.86
N PHE A 122 12.17 1.80 -6.34
CA PHE A 122 11.82 1.74 -7.76
C PHE A 122 12.00 3.08 -8.47
N LEU A 123 12.38 3.00 -9.74
CA LEU A 123 12.39 4.10 -10.69
C LEU A 123 10.97 4.40 -11.18
N ASP A 124 10.74 5.66 -11.54
CA ASP A 124 9.59 6.08 -12.33
C ASP A 124 10.01 6.24 -13.81
N LEU A 125 9.82 5.19 -14.61
CA LEU A 125 10.16 5.20 -16.03
C LEU A 125 9.12 5.96 -16.89
N GLY A 126 8.24 6.72 -16.25
CA GLY A 126 7.10 7.39 -16.85
C GLY A 126 5.95 6.44 -17.17
N ARG A 127 4.96 6.97 -17.88
CA ARG A 127 3.79 6.23 -18.33
C ARG A 127 4.14 5.04 -19.22
N ASP A 128 3.31 4.00 -19.16
CA ASP A 128 3.34 2.93 -20.15
C ASP A 128 3.01 3.50 -21.53
N SER A 129 3.96 3.41 -22.46
CA SER A 129 3.82 3.84 -23.86
C SER A 129 2.60 3.25 -24.59
N LYS A 130 2.04 2.13 -24.11
CA LYS A 130 0.83 1.50 -24.65
C LYS A 130 -0.46 2.04 -24.05
N ARG A 131 -0.37 2.82 -22.96
CA ARG A 131 -1.47 3.39 -22.19
C ARG A 131 -1.60 4.88 -22.45
N THR A 132 -2.33 5.20 -23.52
CA THR A 132 -2.60 6.61 -23.88
C THR A 132 -3.51 7.33 -22.90
N ASP A 133 -4.20 6.60 -22.03
CA ASP A 133 -5.10 7.14 -21.02
C ASP A 133 -4.39 7.55 -19.73
N GLN A 134 -3.13 7.16 -19.50
CA GLN A 134 -2.40 7.60 -18.31
C GLN A 134 -2.07 9.12 -18.40
N PRO A 135 -2.28 9.89 -17.32
CA PRO A 135 -1.93 11.31 -17.26
C PRO A 135 -0.42 11.51 -17.22
N ASP A 136 0.08 12.49 -17.97
CA ASP A 136 1.52 12.77 -18.09
C ASP A 136 2.02 13.61 -16.91
N THR A 137 1.92 13.04 -15.71
CA THR A 137 2.41 13.67 -14.49
C THR A 137 3.93 13.58 -14.40
N PRO A 138 4.60 14.62 -13.89
CA PRO A 138 6.05 14.60 -13.77
C PRO A 138 6.47 13.63 -12.66
N ALA A 139 7.62 12.98 -12.86
CA ALA A 139 8.27 12.22 -11.80
C ALA A 139 8.86 13.13 -10.71
N GLY A 140 8.91 12.62 -9.48
CA GLY A 140 9.72 13.15 -8.39
C GLY A 140 11.22 13.08 -8.73
N HIS A 141 11.99 14.02 -8.18
CA HIS A 141 13.44 14.12 -8.40
C HIS A 141 14.19 13.86 -7.10
N SER A 142 14.60 12.61 -6.91
CA SER A 142 15.33 12.15 -5.72
C SER A 142 16.67 12.87 -5.58
N PRO A 143 16.96 13.53 -4.44
CA PRO A 143 18.19 14.31 -4.24
C PRO A 143 19.47 13.47 -4.18
N CYS A 144 19.33 12.15 -4.26
CA CYS A 144 20.35 11.15 -4.05
C CYS A 144 20.50 10.18 -5.24
N SER A 145 19.75 10.38 -6.33
CA SER A 145 19.95 9.63 -7.57
C SER A 145 21.38 9.84 -8.09
N LEU A 146 22.05 8.77 -8.53
CA LEU A 146 23.32 8.85 -9.28
C LEU A 146 23.16 8.03 -10.57
N PRO A 147 23.13 8.66 -11.76
CA PRO A 147 23.27 10.11 -12.00
C PRO A 147 22.13 10.95 -11.36
N PRO A 148 22.37 12.25 -11.06
CA PRO A 148 21.54 13.15 -10.23
C PRO A 148 20.05 13.30 -10.50
N ASP A 149 19.49 12.62 -11.50
CA ASP A 149 18.18 12.93 -12.06
C ASP A 149 17.40 11.66 -12.46
N GLU A 150 17.76 10.48 -11.96
CA GLU A 150 16.94 9.28 -12.21
C GLU A 150 15.59 9.43 -11.48
N PRO A 151 14.47 9.43 -12.22
CA PRO A 151 13.13 9.68 -11.69
C PRO A 151 12.64 8.55 -10.79
N GLY A 152 11.79 8.88 -9.82
CA GLY A 152 11.12 7.92 -8.94
C GLY A 152 11.61 7.93 -7.49
N SER A 153 11.40 6.83 -6.79
CA SER A 153 11.61 6.69 -5.34
C SER A 153 12.94 6.00 -5.02
N TYR A 154 13.95 6.29 -5.83
CA TYR A 154 15.21 5.57 -5.92
C TYR A 154 16.33 6.39 -5.28
N CYS A 155 16.86 5.91 -4.14
CA CYS A 155 17.83 6.67 -3.36
C CYS A 155 18.56 5.81 -2.33
N GLN A 156 19.81 5.43 -2.57
CA GLN A 156 20.56 4.79 -1.49
C GLN A 156 20.95 5.82 -0.40
N PRO A 157 20.91 5.46 0.88
CA PRO A 157 20.69 4.10 1.40
C PRO A 157 19.23 3.74 1.74
N PHE A 158 18.27 4.66 1.71
CA PHE A 158 16.93 4.46 2.30
C PHE A 158 15.84 4.09 1.28
N GLY A 159 15.93 4.62 0.07
CA GLY A 159 15.13 4.29 -1.09
C GLY A 159 15.61 3.02 -1.78
N THR A 160 15.46 1.88 -1.11
CA THR A 160 15.74 0.52 -1.56
C THR A 160 14.44 -0.32 -1.52
N ILE A 161 14.39 -1.39 -2.31
CA ILE A 161 13.27 -2.32 -2.40
C ILE A 161 13.38 -3.26 -1.19
N HIS A 162 12.39 -3.23 -0.31
CA HIS A 162 12.27 -4.16 0.82
C HIS A 162 11.16 -5.19 0.60
N LEU A 163 10.66 -5.39 -0.61
CA LEU A 163 9.63 -6.40 -0.92
C LEU A 163 8.33 -6.24 -0.12
N LYS A 164 7.85 -5.00 0.04
CA LYS A 164 6.66 -4.63 0.85
C LYS A 164 6.76 -5.12 2.30
N SER A 165 7.91 -4.87 2.91
CA SER A 165 8.13 -5.19 4.31
C SER A 165 7.28 -4.30 5.22
N ARG A 166 6.68 -4.91 6.25
CA ARG A 166 5.99 -4.19 7.35
C ARG A 166 6.85 -3.12 8.00
N ASP A 167 8.17 -3.32 8.00
CA ASP A 167 9.08 -2.39 8.64
C ASP A 167 9.38 -1.15 7.80
N TYR A 168 9.03 -1.16 6.51
CA TYR A 168 9.38 -0.13 5.52
C TYR A 168 8.17 0.29 4.66
N GLU A 169 7.89 -0.34 3.52
CA GLU A 169 6.88 0.20 2.57
C GLU A 169 5.47 0.28 3.14
N ILE A 170 5.11 -0.59 4.09
CA ILE A 170 3.81 -0.50 4.78
C ILE A 170 3.72 0.82 5.57
N LYS A 171 4.82 1.24 6.20
CA LYS A 171 4.92 2.51 6.93
C LYS A 171 4.95 3.71 5.98
N ASP A 172 5.51 3.57 4.78
CA ASP A 172 5.48 4.62 3.76
C ASP A 172 4.04 5.00 3.38
N THR A 173 3.21 4.00 3.07
CA THR A 173 1.79 4.24 2.77
C THR A 173 1.08 4.97 3.91
N GLN A 174 1.30 4.51 5.15
CA GLN A 174 0.66 5.13 6.33
C GLN A 174 1.14 6.56 6.55
N TRP A 175 2.44 6.82 6.32
CA TRP A 175 3.03 8.16 6.42
C TRP A 175 2.43 9.10 5.38
N LEU A 176 2.45 8.70 4.10
CA LEU A 176 1.91 9.52 3.01
C LEU A 176 0.42 9.80 3.20
N ALA A 177 -0.37 8.81 3.59
CA ALA A 177 -1.79 8.98 3.86
C ALA A 177 -2.03 9.97 5.02
N ALA A 178 -1.20 9.94 6.06
CA ALA A 178 -1.30 10.87 7.17
C ALA A 178 -0.89 12.29 6.80
N GLU A 179 0.14 12.46 5.97
CA GLU A 179 0.51 13.77 5.42
C GLU A 179 -0.60 14.34 4.53
N VAL A 180 -1.26 13.51 3.70
CA VAL A 180 -2.45 13.92 2.94
C VAL A 180 -3.57 14.37 3.88
N ALA A 181 -3.94 13.56 4.86
CA ALA A 181 -5.01 13.91 5.79
C ALA A 181 -4.70 15.14 6.67
N LYS A 182 -3.42 15.41 6.94
CA LYS A 182 -2.96 16.63 7.63
C LYS A 182 -3.07 17.87 6.74
N ALA A 183 -2.72 17.76 5.46
CA ALA A 183 -2.77 18.87 4.50
C ALA A 183 -4.21 19.21 4.05
N PHE A 184 -5.10 18.21 4.05
CA PHE A 184 -6.49 18.33 3.57
C PHE A 184 -7.48 17.98 4.70
N PRO A 185 -7.95 18.96 5.50
CA PRO A 185 -8.81 18.73 6.67
C PRO A 185 -10.20 18.14 6.37
N ASP A 186 -10.61 18.15 5.10
CA ASP A 186 -11.82 17.56 4.56
C ASP A 186 -11.67 16.06 4.25
N VAL A 187 -10.46 15.50 4.29
CA VAL A 187 -10.24 14.04 4.30
C VAL A 187 -10.89 13.44 5.55
N ASP A 188 -11.76 12.45 5.35
CA ASP A 188 -12.35 11.67 6.45
C ASP A 188 -11.38 10.56 6.86
N THR A 189 -10.72 10.76 8.01
CA THR A 189 -9.78 9.80 8.58
C THR A 189 -10.42 8.48 8.99
N ASN A 190 -11.76 8.38 9.01
CA ASN A 190 -12.50 7.14 9.24
C ASN A 190 -12.97 6.46 7.95
N ALA A 191 -12.67 7.01 6.77
CA ALA A 191 -13.10 6.48 5.48
C ALA A 191 -11.89 6.24 4.58
N VAL A 192 -10.99 5.35 5.01
CA VAL A 192 -9.78 4.99 4.26
C VAL A 192 -9.92 3.62 3.61
N ALA A 193 -9.45 3.51 2.37
CA ALA A 193 -9.36 2.27 1.62
C ALA A 193 -7.96 2.06 1.02
N VAL A 194 -7.61 0.81 0.75
CA VAL A 194 -6.36 0.44 0.06
C VAL A 194 -6.62 -0.62 -0.99
N THR A 195 -5.97 -0.52 -2.14
CA THR A 195 -6.04 -1.50 -3.23
C THR A 195 -4.70 -1.58 -3.94
N GLY A 196 -4.46 -2.69 -4.60
CA GLY A 196 -3.30 -2.85 -5.48
C GLY A 196 -3.28 -4.22 -6.12
N GLY A 197 -2.53 -4.34 -7.22
CA GLY A 197 -2.33 -5.59 -7.94
C GLY A 197 -0.99 -6.22 -7.61
N SER A 198 -0.94 -7.55 -7.55
CA SER A 198 0.32 -8.30 -7.40
C SER A 198 1.12 -7.78 -6.18
N TYR A 199 2.24 -7.09 -6.39
CA TYR A 199 3.05 -6.42 -5.36
C TYR A 199 2.27 -5.46 -4.46
N GLY A 200 1.50 -4.55 -5.05
CA GLY A 200 0.62 -3.64 -4.31
C GLY A 200 -0.55 -4.35 -3.64
N GLY A 201 -0.96 -5.51 -4.16
CA GLY A 201 -1.97 -6.34 -3.51
C GLY A 201 -1.42 -7.06 -2.28
N GLY A 202 -0.16 -7.49 -2.29
CA GLY A 202 0.51 -8.04 -1.11
C GLY A 202 0.61 -7.02 0.01
N GLU A 203 0.97 -5.77 -0.33
CA GLU A 203 0.87 -4.65 0.61
C GLU A 203 -0.58 -4.40 1.06
N SER A 204 -1.57 -4.42 0.17
CA SER A 204 -2.98 -4.21 0.55
C SER A 204 -3.43 -5.20 1.63
N TRP A 205 -2.96 -6.46 1.56
CA TRP A 205 -3.19 -7.45 2.62
C TRP A 205 -2.47 -7.12 3.92
N MET A 206 -1.20 -6.68 3.85
CA MET A 206 -0.45 -6.26 5.04
C MET A 206 -1.10 -5.05 5.72
N GLN A 207 -1.56 -4.05 4.95
CA GLN A 207 -2.30 -2.91 5.47
C GLN A 207 -3.62 -3.33 6.11
N ALA A 208 -4.32 -4.33 5.55
CA ALA A 208 -5.56 -4.85 6.14
C ALA A 208 -5.36 -5.46 7.53
N SER A 209 -4.16 -5.99 7.82
CA SER A 209 -3.84 -6.46 9.17
C SER A 209 -3.76 -5.31 10.18
N GLN A 210 -3.52 -4.07 9.75
CA GLN A 210 -3.37 -2.88 10.58
C GLN A 210 -4.57 -1.93 10.38
N PRO A 211 -5.69 -2.12 11.09
CA PRO A 211 -6.95 -1.38 10.86
C PRO A 211 -6.89 0.07 11.33
N VAL A 212 -5.87 0.42 12.11
CA VAL A 212 -5.58 1.74 12.64
C VAL A 212 -4.15 2.07 12.23
N TRP A 213 -3.97 3.18 11.52
CA TRP A 213 -2.67 3.68 11.09
C TRP A 213 -2.22 4.76 12.07
N ASP A 214 -1.52 4.32 13.11
CA ASP A 214 -1.03 5.14 14.22
C ASP A 214 0.48 4.96 14.47
N ALA A 215 1.19 4.33 13.54
CA ALA A 215 2.62 3.99 13.65
C ALA A 215 3.51 5.18 14.04
N PHE A 216 3.06 6.41 13.76
CA PHE A 216 3.80 7.64 14.01
C PHE A 216 3.21 8.52 15.12
N SER A 217 2.07 8.17 15.73
CA SER A 217 1.38 9.06 16.69
C SER A 217 2.21 9.41 17.92
N ALA A 218 3.18 8.56 18.28
CA ALA A 218 4.10 8.83 19.40
C ALA A 218 5.25 9.78 19.04
N THR A 219 5.71 9.78 17.77
CA THR A 219 6.87 10.57 17.31
C THR A 219 6.47 11.81 16.53
N HIS A 220 5.31 11.80 15.89
CA HIS A 220 4.73 12.84 15.05
C HIS A 220 3.25 13.04 15.44
N PRO A 221 2.98 13.60 16.64
CA PRO A 221 1.61 13.76 17.15
C PRO A 221 0.75 14.73 16.34
N GLU A 222 1.35 15.51 15.43
CA GLU A 222 0.67 16.34 14.46
C GLU A 222 0.04 15.56 13.30
N LEU A 223 0.46 14.31 13.07
CA LEU A 223 -0.12 13.45 12.05
C LEU A 223 -1.42 12.82 12.55
N PRO A 224 -2.52 12.91 11.79
CA PRO A 224 -3.77 12.28 12.16
C PRO A 224 -3.66 10.75 12.11
N VAL A 225 -4.35 10.09 13.04
CA VAL A 225 -4.59 8.64 12.96
C VAL A 225 -5.67 8.37 11.92
N LEU A 226 -5.40 7.40 11.04
CA LEU A 226 -6.36 6.95 10.02
C LEU A 226 -6.92 5.57 10.36
N HIS A 227 -8.15 5.31 9.92
CA HIS A 227 -8.84 4.04 10.15
C HIS A 227 -9.21 3.40 8.82
N LEU A 228 -8.51 2.32 8.49
CA LEU A 228 -8.77 1.54 7.30
C LEU A 228 -10.13 0.82 7.42
N GLN A 229 -11.01 1.03 6.45
CA GLN A 229 -12.32 0.37 6.38
C GLN A 229 -12.30 -0.82 5.45
N VAL A 230 -11.65 -0.67 4.28
CA VAL A 230 -11.71 -1.65 3.20
C VAL A 230 -10.33 -1.87 2.59
N ALA A 231 -9.98 -3.13 2.37
CA ALA A 231 -8.86 -3.52 1.53
C ALA A 231 -9.35 -4.31 0.32
N VAL A 232 -8.79 -4.02 -0.86
CA VAL A 232 -9.07 -4.74 -2.12
C VAL A 232 -7.76 -5.28 -2.71
N PRO A 233 -7.20 -6.36 -2.16
CA PRO A 233 -5.99 -6.99 -2.70
C PRO A 233 -6.32 -7.73 -4.00
N LYS A 234 -5.66 -7.36 -5.11
CA LYS A 234 -5.86 -7.99 -6.42
C LYS A 234 -4.72 -8.93 -6.78
N TYR A 235 -5.08 -10.21 -6.99
CA TYR A 235 -4.20 -11.34 -7.31
C TYR A 235 -2.84 -11.33 -6.58
N PRO A 236 -2.81 -11.31 -5.23
CA PRO A 236 -1.56 -11.13 -4.48
C PRO A 236 -1.22 -12.33 -3.60
N TRP A 237 -0.17 -12.19 -2.80
CA TRP A 237 0.13 -13.11 -1.72
C TRP A 237 -0.44 -12.67 -0.37
N THR A 238 -0.61 -13.66 0.50
CA THR A 238 -0.75 -13.53 1.96
C THR A 238 0.44 -14.22 2.66
N ASP A 239 1.18 -15.05 1.93
CA ASP A 239 2.44 -15.70 2.30
C ASP A 239 3.41 -15.64 1.11
N LEU A 240 4.37 -14.71 1.15
CA LEU A 240 5.31 -14.51 0.04
C LEU A 240 6.25 -15.72 -0.10
N GLY A 241 6.70 -16.29 1.02
CA GLY A 241 7.52 -17.50 1.03
C GLY A 241 6.85 -18.67 0.30
N TYR A 242 5.56 -18.90 0.55
CA TYR A 242 4.81 -19.99 -0.08
C TYR A 242 4.53 -19.69 -1.55
N SER A 243 4.26 -18.42 -1.87
CA SER A 243 4.02 -17.99 -3.24
C SER A 243 5.25 -18.22 -4.14
N LEU A 244 6.46 -18.00 -3.61
CA LEU A 244 7.72 -18.23 -4.31
C LEU A 244 8.17 -19.69 -4.29
N ALA A 245 7.95 -20.40 -3.17
CA ALA A 245 8.42 -21.78 -2.95
C ALA A 245 7.33 -22.68 -2.35
N PRO A 246 6.27 -23.01 -3.11
CA PRO A 246 5.14 -23.78 -2.59
C PRO A 246 5.54 -25.22 -2.22
N ASN A 247 5.05 -25.69 -1.07
CA ASN A 247 5.43 -26.99 -0.49
C ASN A 247 4.29 -28.03 -0.49
N GLY A 248 3.07 -27.65 -0.86
CA GLY A 248 1.90 -28.54 -0.90
C GLY A 248 1.44 -29.13 0.44
N HIS A 249 1.98 -28.66 1.58
CA HIS A 249 1.62 -29.15 2.91
C HIS A 249 0.27 -28.60 3.34
N LYS A 250 -0.54 -29.44 3.99
CA LYS A 250 -1.85 -29.03 4.50
C LYS A 250 -1.72 -27.86 5.47
N GLY A 251 -2.65 -26.91 5.38
CA GLY A 251 -2.72 -25.81 6.32
C GLY A 251 -3.40 -26.16 7.65
N PRO A 252 -3.31 -25.24 8.64
CA PRO A 252 -3.74 -25.52 10.00
C PRO A 252 -5.27 -25.47 10.21
N PHE A 253 -6.04 -24.92 9.28
CA PHE A 253 -7.47 -24.61 9.51
C PHE A 253 -8.45 -25.69 9.07
N ASP A 254 -8.11 -26.49 8.05
CA ASP A 254 -9.07 -27.46 7.50
C ASP A 254 -8.44 -28.73 6.93
N GLY A 255 -7.13 -28.92 7.11
CA GLY A 255 -6.44 -30.11 6.62
C GLY A 255 -6.46 -30.28 5.10
N THR A 256 -6.80 -29.23 4.36
CA THR A 256 -6.75 -29.18 2.89
C THR A 256 -5.52 -28.43 2.40
N ILE A 257 -5.25 -28.51 1.10
CA ILE A 257 -4.20 -27.73 0.45
C ILE A 257 -4.59 -26.26 0.23
N TYR A 258 -5.85 -25.89 0.47
CA TYR A 258 -6.33 -24.52 0.32
C TYR A 258 -6.10 -23.68 1.59
N SER A 259 -5.28 -24.17 2.52
CA SER A 259 -4.74 -23.42 3.64
C SER A 259 -3.22 -23.60 3.76
N SER A 260 -2.58 -24.27 2.79
CA SER A 260 -1.12 -24.55 2.81
C SER A 260 -0.32 -23.28 2.99
N SER A 261 0.70 -23.29 3.84
CA SER A 261 1.55 -22.13 4.16
C SER A 261 3.02 -22.55 4.33
N SER A 262 3.92 -21.57 4.34
CA SER A 262 5.33 -21.76 4.69
C SER A 262 5.48 -22.12 6.18
N GLY A 263 4.70 -21.49 7.04
CA GLY A 263 4.82 -21.60 8.50
C GLY A 263 3.47 -21.59 9.23
N SER A 264 3.55 -21.66 10.55
CA SER A 264 2.41 -21.40 11.44
C SER A 264 2.06 -19.91 11.42
N PRO A 265 0.78 -19.51 11.39
CA PRO A 265 0.38 -18.09 11.42
C PRO A 265 0.75 -17.38 12.73
N THR A 266 1.11 -18.12 13.78
CA THR A 266 1.50 -17.58 15.10
C THR A 266 3.01 -17.73 15.35
N SER A 267 3.82 -17.77 14.28
CA SER A 267 5.27 -17.96 14.37
C SER A 267 6.01 -16.82 13.70
N ASP A 268 6.56 -15.95 14.52
CA ASP A 268 7.34 -14.77 14.11
C ASP A 268 8.69 -15.14 13.45
N THR A 269 9.04 -16.42 13.45
CA THR A 269 10.27 -16.97 12.88
C THR A 269 10.03 -17.66 11.54
N GLY A 270 8.77 -17.79 11.11
CA GLY A 270 8.41 -18.55 9.91
C GLY A 270 8.57 -20.06 10.08
N ASP A 271 8.53 -20.56 11.31
CA ASP A 271 8.64 -22.00 11.61
C ASP A 271 7.35 -22.72 11.21
N GLY A 272 7.49 -23.91 10.63
CA GLY A 272 6.35 -24.75 10.27
C GLY A 272 6.70 -25.76 9.19
N ASN A 273 6.19 -25.56 7.97
CA ASN A 273 6.36 -26.51 6.88
C ASN A 273 7.75 -26.37 6.23
N PRO A 274 8.31 -27.45 5.64
CA PRO A 274 9.53 -27.34 4.85
C PRO A 274 9.40 -26.32 3.71
N VAL A 275 10.52 -25.72 3.32
CA VAL A 275 10.57 -24.90 2.10
C VAL A 275 10.24 -25.80 0.90
N GLY A 276 9.39 -25.28 0.01
CA GLY A 276 8.95 -26.01 -1.16
C GLY A 276 9.93 -25.90 -2.34
N VAL A 277 9.40 -26.12 -3.54
CA VAL A 277 10.17 -25.96 -4.78
C VAL A 277 10.00 -24.53 -5.28
N ILE A 278 11.12 -23.83 -5.46
CA ILE A 278 11.09 -22.46 -5.97
C ILE A 278 10.53 -22.41 -7.39
N LYS A 279 9.68 -21.43 -7.64
CA LYS A 279 9.25 -21.04 -8.98
C LYS A 279 10.37 -20.24 -9.67
N ASP A 280 11.37 -20.96 -10.16
CA ASP A 280 12.63 -20.40 -10.69
C ASP A 280 12.42 -19.28 -11.70
N SER A 281 11.50 -19.47 -12.66
CA SER A 281 11.17 -18.47 -13.68
C SER A 281 10.68 -17.14 -13.09
N TYR A 282 9.84 -17.19 -12.06
CA TYR A 282 9.34 -16.00 -11.38
C TYR A 282 10.41 -15.37 -10.49
N ALA A 283 11.10 -16.15 -9.66
CA ALA A 283 12.13 -15.63 -8.76
C ALA A 283 13.27 -14.97 -9.55
N THR A 284 13.74 -15.61 -10.63
CA THR A 284 14.76 -15.08 -11.54
C THR A 284 14.26 -13.84 -12.28
N GLY A 285 13.04 -13.90 -12.84
CA GLY A 285 12.46 -12.79 -13.59
C GLY A 285 12.32 -11.53 -12.74
N PHE A 286 11.71 -11.63 -11.56
CA PHE A 286 11.54 -10.50 -10.65
C PHE A 286 12.85 -9.98 -10.10
N PHE A 287 13.82 -10.85 -9.81
CA PHE A 287 15.12 -10.39 -9.34
C PHE A 287 15.83 -9.53 -10.38
N PHE A 288 15.93 -9.99 -11.63
CA PHE A 288 16.56 -9.18 -12.68
C PHE A 288 15.75 -7.94 -13.05
N GLN A 289 14.42 -8.02 -12.98
CA GLN A 289 13.56 -6.84 -13.16
C GLN A 289 13.82 -5.80 -12.05
N GLY A 290 13.91 -6.22 -10.80
CA GLY A 290 14.20 -5.33 -9.67
C GLY A 290 15.58 -4.67 -9.78
N LEU A 291 16.59 -5.38 -10.31
CA LEU A 291 17.89 -4.79 -10.62
C LEU A 291 17.86 -3.79 -11.79
N ALA A 292 16.97 -4.00 -12.76
CA ALA A 292 16.84 -3.12 -13.92
C ALA A 292 16.03 -1.85 -13.63
N GLN A 293 15.13 -1.91 -12.64
CA GLN A 293 14.17 -0.86 -12.34
C GLN A 293 14.32 -0.31 -10.91
N GLY A 294 15.40 -0.65 -10.21
CA GLY A 294 15.55 -0.30 -8.82
C GLY A 294 16.78 -0.86 -8.11
N PHE A 295 16.80 -0.72 -6.78
CA PHE A 295 17.84 -1.28 -5.92
C PHE A 295 17.25 -2.11 -4.82
N PHE A 296 17.66 -3.38 -4.70
CA PHE A 296 17.28 -4.19 -3.55
C PHE A 296 18.00 -3.74 -2.27
N GLU A 297 17.31 -3.91 -1.15
CA GLU A 297 17.95 -3.80 0.15
C GLU A 297 19.04 -4.87 0.31
N THR A 298 20.13 -4.46 0.95
CA THR A 298 21.27 -5.30 1.33
C THR A 298 21.45 -5.43 2.85
N THR A 299 20.82 -4.55 3.64
CA THR A 299 20.83 -4.52 5.11
C THR A 299 19.57 -3.88 5.70
N PRO A 300 18.90 -4.48 6.70
CA PRO A 300 19.31 -5.69 7.40
C PRO A 300 18.97 -6.97 6.61
N GLU A 301 17.96 -6.94 5.72
CA GLU A 301 17.67 -8.06 4.83
C GLU A 301 18.50 -8.02 3.55
N ASN A 302 19.45 -8.95 3.41
CA ASN A 302 20.25 -9.07 2.18
C ASN A 302 19.49 -9.82 1.08
N LEU A 303 18.58 -9.13 0.38
CA LEU A 303 17.75 -9.73 -0.66
C LEU A 303 18.56 -10.30 -1.84
N PRO A 304 19.62 -9.64 -2.36
CA PRO A 304 20.52 -10.27 -3.34
C PRO A 304 21.19 -11.53 -2.82
N GLY A 305 21.54 -11.54 -1.54
CA GLY A 305 21.97 -12.74 -0.84
C GLY A 305 20.92 -13.83 -0.95
N TRP A 306 19.67 -13.56 -0.52
CA TRP A 306 18.55 -14.53 -0.53
C TRP A 306 18.31 -15.13 -1.91
N PHE A 307 18.34 -14.30 -2.95
CA PHE A 307 18.27 -14.78 -4.33
C PHE A 307 19.42 -15.73 -4.67
N ASN A 308 20.66 -15.37 -4.35
CA ASN A 308 21.81 -16.22 -4.66
C ASN A 308 21.73 -17.58 -3.97
N ASP A 309 21.36 -17.64 -2.69
CA ASP A 309 21.26 -18.92 -1.99
C ASP A 309 20.06 -19.75 -2.45
N ALA A 310 18.87 -19.13 -2.52
CA ALA A 310 17.64 -19.85 -2.83
C ALA A 310 17.57 -20.24 -4.33
N VAL A 311 18.01 -19.38 -5.24
CA VAL A 311 17.83 -19.60 -6.68
C VAL A 311 19.10 -20.11 -7.35
N VAL A 312 20.25 -19.47 -7.10
CA VAL A 312 21.50 -19.80 -7.81
C VAL A 312 22.17 -21.05 -7.23
N VAL A 313 22.24 -21.18 -5.90
CA VAL A 313 22.78 -22.38 -5.22
C VAL A 313 21.73 -23.50 -5.24
N GLY A 314 20.49 -23.18 -4.85
CA GLY A 314 19.37 -24.12 -4.93
C GLY A 314 19.36 -25.17 -3.83
N ASP A 315 18.63 -26.26 -4.12
CA ASP A 315 18.38 -27.36 -3.19
C ASP A 315 19.64 -28.16 -2.80
N PRO A 316 19.70 -28.73 -1.57
CA PRO A 316 18.63 -28.72 -0.55
C PRO A 316 18.57 -27.40 0.25
N TYR A 317 17.37 -26.80 0.32
CA TYR A 317 17.14 -25.55 1.06
C TYR A 317 17.31 -25.71 2.57
N ASP A 318 16.67 -26.74 3.15
CA ASP A 318 16.62 -26.95 4.61
C ASP A 318 17.72 -27.90 5.14
N ALA A 319 18.52 -28.53 4.28
CA ALA A 319 19.59 -29.41 4.73
C ALA A 319 20.85 -28.60 5.01
N GLY A 320 20.96 -28.07 6.24
CA GLY A 320 22.22 -27.50 6.71
C GLY A 320 23.37 -28.51 6.58
N SER A 321 24.49 -28.11 5.99
CA SER A 321 25.74 -28.85 6.13
C SER A 321 26.31 -28.58 7.52
N ALA A 322 26.78 -29.64 8.20
CA ALA A 322 27.38 -29.51 9.53
C ALA A 322 28.56 -28.52 9.48
N GLY A 323 28.46 -27.42 10.24
CA GLY A 323 29.52 -26.42 10.38
C GLY A 323 29.42 -25.17 9.50
N THR A 324 28.25 -24.88 8.91
CA THR A 324 28.01 -23.61 8.18
C THR A 324 26.94 -22.76 8.88
N ASP A 325 26.99 -21.44 8.73
CA ASP A 325 25.96 -20.50 9.22
C ASP A 325 24.63 -20.57 8.42
N ARG A 326 24.50 -21.56 7.51
CA ARG A 326 23.32 -21.79 6.67
C ARG A 326 22.00 -21.91 7.45
N PRO A 327 21.94 -22.54 8.63
CA PRO A 327 20.71 -22.58 9.42
C PRO A 327 20.24 -21.20 9.92
N VAL A 328 21.17 -20.30 10.25
CA VAL A 328 20.85 -18.92 10.66
C VAL A 328 20.27 -18.16 9.48
N TYR A 329 20.93 -18.28 8.34
CA TYR A 329 20.52 -17.64 7.11
C TYR A 329 19.14 -18.09 6.61
N ILE A 330 18.85 -19.39 6.61
CA ILE A 330 17.52 -19.91 6.24
C ILE A 330 16.45 -19.40 7.21
N LYS A 331 16.77 -19.28 8.50
CA LYS A 331 15.85 -18.70 9.48
C LYS A 331 15.56 -17.22 9.19
N GLU A 332 16.58 -16.45 8.81
CA GLU A 332 16.42 -15.05 8.39
C GLU A 332 15.55 -14.93 7.14
N LEU A 333 15.81 -15.74 6.12
CA LEU A 333 15.03 -15.78 4.88
C LEU A 333 13.57 -16.17 5.16
N ARG A 334 13.33 -17.21 5.99
CA ARG A 334 11.99 -17.65 6.35
C ARG A 334 11.23 -16.55 7.07
N ARG A 335 11.80 -15.97 8.14
CA ARG A 335 11.21 -14.83 8.85
C ARG A 335 10.95 -13.67 7.89
N GLY A 336 11.90 -13.35 7.03
CA GLY A 336 11.82 -12.26 6.07
C GLY A 336 10.67 -12.41 5.07
N LEU A 337 10.52 -13.58 4.45
CA LEU A 337 9.49 -13.83 3.44
C LEU A 337 8.12 -14.19 4.03
N THR A 338 8.05 -14.49 5.33
CA THR A 338 6.80 -14.76 6.04
C THR A 338 6.45 -13.56 6.90
N GLU A 339 6.91 -13.54 8.14
CA GLU A 339 6.59 -12.57 9.18
C GLU A 339 6.68 -11.10 8.73
N LEU A 340 7.69 -10.72 7.94
CA LEU A 340 7.85 -9.32 7.54
C LEU A 340 7.00 -8.92 6.33
N ARG A 341 6.49 -9.88 5.54
CA ARG A 341 5.89 -9.63 4.21
C ARG A 341 4.57 -10.35 3.96
N GLY A 342 4.13 -11.22 4.87
CA GLY A 342 2.95 -12.06 4.71
C GLY A 342 1.89 -11.72 5.75
N ALA A 343 0.75 -11.22 5.28
CA ALA A 343 -0.37 -10.88 6.14
C ALA A 343 -0.90 -12.07 6.95
N PHE A 344 -0.69 -13.30 6.46
CA PHE A 344 -1.07 -14.52 7.18
C PHE A 344 -0.40 -14.66 8.55
N TYR A 345 0.76 -14.04 8.73
CA TYR A 345 1.59 -14.14 9.92
C TYR A 345 1.44 -12.95 10.88
N GLN A 346 0.42 -12.11 10.67
CA GLN A 346 0.20 -10.89 11.48
C GLN A 346 -0.81 -11.17 12.61
N ASP A 347 -0.69 -12.28 13.35
CA ASP A 347 -1.69 -12.68 14.33
C ASP A 347 -1.86 -11.68 15.47
N GLU A 348 -0.78 -11.02 15.87
CA GLU A 348 -0.76 -9.93 16.83
C GLU A 348 -1.57 -8.71 16.36
N PHE A 349 -1.81 -8.58 15.07
CA PHE A 349 -2.62 -7.51 14.49
C PHE A 349 -4.03 -7.95 14.10
N TRP A 350 -4.25 -9.20 13.67
CA TRP A 350 -5.57 -9.72 13.34
C TRP A 350 -6.42 -10.03 14.57
N ALA A 351 -5.84 -10.69 15.59
CA ALA A 351 -6.60 -11.11 16.77
C ALA A 351 -7.23 -9.93 17.53
N PRO A 352 -6.56 -8.76 17.70
CA PRO A 352 -7.17 -7.61 18.37
C PRO A 352 -8.34 -6.95 17.63
N GLN A 353 -8.51 -7.20 16.32
CA GLN A 353 -9.59 -6.63 15.51
C GLN A 353 -10.96 -7.23 15.84
N VAL A 354 -10.98 -8.50 16.27
CA VAL A 354 -12.20 -9.29 16.47
C VAL A 354 -13.21 -8.54 17.33
N ALA A 355 -14.44 -8.43 16.82
CA ALA A 355 -15.55 -7.70 17.46
C ALA A 355 -15.25 -6.21 17.77
N LYS A 356 -14.22 -5.63 17.15
CA LYS A 356 -13.87 -4.20 17.24
C LYS A 356 -13.94 -3.56 15.86
N ARG A 357 -12.81 -3.49 15.16
CA ARG A 357 -12.66 -2.90 13.83
C ARG A 357 -12.05 -3.94 12.92
N GLU A 358 -12.93 -4.77 12.36
CA GLU A 358 -12.56 -5.75 11.36
C GLU A 358 -12.56 -5.06 9.99
N VAL A 359 -11.41 -5.06 9.32
CA VAL A 359 -11.31 -4.51 7.96
C VAL A 359 -12.11 -5.42 7.01
N ALA A 360 -12.98 -4.81 6.21
CA ALA A 360 -13.69 -5.54 5.15
C ALA A 360 -12.73 -5.81 3.99
N ILE A 361 -12.71 -7.05 3.51
CA ILE A 361 -11.74 -7.46 2.48
C ILE A 361 -12.43 -8.02 1.24
N PHE A 362 -12.16 -7.38 0.11
CA PHE A 362 -12.54 -7.88 -1.22
C PHE A 362 -11.30 -8.46 -1.90
N SER A 363 -10.98 -9.71 -1.59
CA SER A 363 -9.84 -10.40 -2.21
C SER A 363 -10.19 -10.87 -3.62
N VAL A 364 -9.45 -10.39 -4.62
CA VAL A 364 -9.56 -10.84 -6.01
C VAL A 364 -8.44 -11.85 -6.28
N SER A 365 -8.77 -13.04 -6.76
CA SER A 365 -7.79 -14.08 -7.15
C SER A 365 -8.29 -14.87 -8.35
N GLY A 366 -7.37 -15.51 -9.08
CA GLY A 366 -7.68 -16.28 -10.29
C GLY A 366 -7.19 -17.73 -10.21
N TRP A 367 -7.96 -18.67 -10.78
CA TRP A 367 -7.57 -20.09 -10.84
C TRP A 367 -6.41 -20.39 -11.79
N THR A 368 -6.10 -19.46 -12.68
CA THR A 368 -5.02 -19.56 -13.66
C THR A 368 -3.78 -18.78 -13.25
N ASP A 369 -3.77 -18.17 -12.07
CA ASP A 369 -2.59 -17.51 -11.52
C ASP A 369 -1.66 -18.58 -10.92
N ASP A 370 -0.53 -18.81 -11.56
CA ASP A 370 0.48 -19.76 -11.13
C ASP A 370 1.56 -19.14 -10.23
N LEU A 371 1.58 -17.81 -10.06
CA LEU A 371 2.43 -17.10 -9.10
C LEU A 371 1.74 -16.97 -7.73
N PHE A 372 0.50 -16.48 -7.72
CA PHE A 372 -0.33 -16.28 -6.54
C PHE A 372 -1.62 -17.11 -6.64
N PRO A 373 -1.52 -18.44 -6.51
CA PRO A 373 -2.67 -19.32 -6.70
C PRO A 373 -3.76 -19.06 -5.65
N PRO A 374 -5.01 -19.54 -5.88
CA PRO A 374 -6.15 -19.30 -5.00
C PRO A 374 -5.95 -19.70 -3.53
N VAL A 375 -4.96 -20.55 -3.23
CA VAL A 375 -4.55 -20.85 -1.86
C VAL A 375 -4.21 -19.59 -1.06
N GLU A 376 -3.67 -18.54 -1.66
CA GLU A 376 -3.38 -17.28 -0.98
C GLU A 376 -4.66 -16.66 -0.40
N ALA A 377 -5.69 -16.49 -1.22
CA ALA A 377 -6.98 -15.96 -0.80
C ALA A 377 -7.70 -16.92 0.18
N PHE A 378 -7.74 -18.23 -0.12
CA PHE A 378 -8.44 -19.20 0.72
C PHE A 378 -7.79 -19.39 2.09
N ARG A 379 -6.45 -19.34 2.16
CA ARG A 379 -5.69 -19.44 3.41
C ARG A 379 -6.11 -18.32 4.35
N GLN A 380 -6.06 -17.07 3.88
CA GLN A 380 -6.40 -15.91 4.68
C GLN A 380 -7.89 -15.85 5.00
N PHE A 381 -8.75 -16.16 4.04
CA PHE A 381 -10.20 -16.28 4.29
C PHE A 381 -10.49 -17.24 5.44
N LYS A 382 -9.91 -18.45 5.42
CA LYS A 382 -10.13 -19.43 6.49
C LYS A 382 -9.56 -18.98 7.83
N TYR A 383 -8.41 -18.31 7.81
CA TYR A 383 -7.83 -17.76 9.03
C TYR A 383 -8.75 -16.73 9.66
N LEU A 384 -9.18 -15.71 8.91
CA LEU A 384 -10.09 -14.67 9.41
C LEU A 384 -11.42 -15.27 9.88
N LYS A 385 -11.98 -16.23 9.14
CA LYS A 385 -13.19 -16.96 9.55
C LYS A 385 -13.02 -17.84 10.78
N SER A 386 -11.80 -18.23 11.11
CA SER A 386 -11.49 -18.94 12.36
C SER A 386 -11.44 -18.00 13.56
N LEU A 387 -11.07 -16.73 13.36
CA LEU A 387 -11.07 -15.68 14.37
C LEU A 387 -12.49 -15.16 14.64
N ASP A 388 -13.21 -14.79 13.58
CA ASP A 388 -14.65 -14.49 13.61
C ASP A 388 -15.34 -15.06 12.36
N ARG A 389 -16.34 -15.91 12.57
CA ARG A 389 -17.15 -16.47 11.47
C ARG A 389 -17.87 -15.39 10.66
N LEU A 390 -18.11 -14.23 11.26
CA LEU A 390 -18.78 -13.09 10.65
C LEU A 390 -17.82 -12.04 10.11
N TRP A 391 -16.50 -12.27 10.11
CA TRP A 391 -15.53 -11.33 9.54
C TRP A 391 -15.98 -10.84 8.16
N PRO A 392 -16.10 -9.52 7.92
CA PRO A 392 -16.73 -8.97 6.72
C PRO A 392 -16.05 -9.35 5.41
#